data_AF-A0A0T6A4L2-F1
#
_entry.id   AF-A0A0T6A4L2-F1
#
_cell.length_a   1.000
_cell.length_b   1.000
_cell.length_c   1.000
_cell.angle_alpha   90.00
_cell.angle_beta   90.00
_cell.angle_gamma   90.00
#
_symmetry.space_group_name_H-M   'P 1'
#
loop_
_entity.id
_entity.type
_entity.pdbx_description
1 polymer ?
#
loop_
_entity_poly.entity_id
_entity_poly.type
_entity_poly.pdbx_seq_one_letter_code
_entity_poly.pdbx_strand_id
1 'polypeptide(L)'
;MIPGFNTNLSRGQQTYHVQTEDVGGDTPHVLTLAYRGGAVVAHIKTPYSERLGPHPSPEAVRALMTSQHRQMIADIQAGKFEGERR
;
A
#
# COMPACT_ATOMS: atom_id res chain seq x y z
N MET A 1 -14.47 7.78 3.49
CA MET A 1 -13.09 7.28 3.52
C MET A 1 -13.12 5.92 4.19
N ILE A 2 -12.56 4.89 3.55
CA ILE A 2 -12.50 3.53 4.09
C ILE A 2 -11.33 3.46 5.10
N PRO A 3 -11.47 2.77 6.25
CA PRO A 3 -10.36 2.60 7.18
C PRO A 3 -9.13 1.98 6.52
N GLY A 4 -7.97 2.62 6.72
CA GLY A 4 -6.69 2.16 6.20
C GLY A 4 -6.15 0.88 6.86
N PHE A 5 -5.09 0.33 6.28
CA PHE A 5 -4.37 -0.83 6.81
C PHE A 5 -2.98 -0.44 7.27
N ASN A 6 -2.58 -0.91 8.44
CA ASN A 6 -1.23 -0.73 8.98
C ASN A 6 -0.68 -2.09 9.41
N THR A 7 0.53 -2.44 8.97
CA THR A 7 1.21 -3.67 9.35
C THR A 7 2.70 -3.41 9.53
N ASN A 8 3.23 -3.82 10.67
CA ASN A 8 4.67 -3.87 10.91
C ASN A 8 5.15 -5.29 10.61
N LEU A 9 6.24 -5.41 9.87
CA LEU A 9 6.88 -6.69 9.62
C LEU A 9 8.40 -6.58 9.69
N SER A 10 9.01 -7.62 10.22
CA SER A 10 10.47 -7.75 10.28
C SER A 10 10.95 -8.72 9.22
N ARG A 11 12.08 -8.38 8.60
CA ARG A 11 12.84 -9.26 7.71
C ARG A 11 14.32 -9.11 8.02
N GLY A 12 14.93 -10.17 8.55
CA GLY A 12 16.27 -10.09 9.11
C GLY A 12 16.34 -9.03 10.23
N GLN A 13 17.30 -8.12 10.12
CA GLN A 13 17.47 -7.00 11.07
C GLN A 13 16.68 -5.73 10.68
N GLN A 14 15.89 -5.78 9.61
CA GLN A 14 15.14 -4.63 9.11
C GLN A 14 13.68 -4.72 9.55
N THR A 15 13.14 -3.62 10.05
CA THR A 15 11.70 -3.46 10.33
C THR A 15 11.09 -2.55 9.28
N TYR A 16 9.99 -3.02 8.71
CA TYR A 16 9.18 -2.28 7.75
C TYR A 16 7.83 -1.94 8.36
N HIS A 17 7.31 -0.77 7.99
CA HIS A 17 5.93 -0.35 8.29
C HIS A 17 5.19 -0.18 6.97
N VAL A 18 4.14 -0.97 6.75
CA VAL A 18 3.29 -0.88 5.57
C VAL A 18 2.00 -0.18 5.94
N GLN A 19 1.71 0.93 5.29
CA GLN A 19 0.46 1.68 5.41
C GLN A 19 -0.30 1.63 4.09
N THR A 20 -1.63 1.56 4.12
CA THR A 20 -2.47 1.62 2.91
C THR A 20 -3.73 2.43 3.17
N GLU A 21 -3.97 3.43 2.33
CA GLU A 21 -5.05 4.40 2.47
C GLU A 21 -5.88 4.50 1.18
N ASP A 22 -7.18 4.75 1.37
CA ASP A 22 -8.08 5.24 0.34
C ASP A 22 -7.95 6.76 0.25
N VAL A 23 -7.33 7.26 -0.82
CA VAL A 23 -7.13 8.68 -1.07
C VAL A 23 -8.20 9.16 -2.05
N GLY A 24 -9.22 9.82 -1.51
CA GLY A 24 -10.29 10.45 -2.29
C GLY A 24 -9.86 11.73 -3.02
N GLY A 25 -10.84 12.57 -3.36
CA GLY A 25 -10.63 13.81 -4.12
C GLY A 25 -10.87 13.62 -5.62
N ASP A 26 -10.31 14.52 -6.44
CA ASP A 26 -10.55 14.56 -7.90
C ASP A 26 -9.97 13.34 -8.63
N THR A 27 -8.92 12.74 -8.07
CA THR A 27 -8.29 11.53 -8.61
C THR A 27 -8.27 10.43 -7.54
N PRO A 28 -9.39 9.73 -7.33
CA PRO A 28 -9.52 8.72 -6.29
C PRO A 28 -8.57 7.53 -6.55
N HIS A 29 -7.74 7.20 -5.57
CA HIS A 29 -6.73 6.16 -5.67
C HIS A 29 -6.42 5.47 -4.34
N VAL A 30 -5.96 4.22 -4.40
CA VAL A 30 -5.38 3.53 -3.25
C VAL A 30 -3.87 3.80 -3.22
N LEU A 31 -3.38 4.31 -2.08
CA LEU A 31 -1.96 4.54 -1.84
C LEU A 31 -1.45 3.54 -0.79
N THR A 32 -0.43 2.75 -1.13
CA THR A 32 0.32 1.92 -0.19
C THR A 32 1.73 2.45 -0.06
N LEU A 33 2.20 2.65 1.16
CA LEU A 33 3.57 3.10 1.47
C LEU A 33 4.25 2.05 2.34
N ALA A 34 5.51 1.73 2.02
CA ALA A 34 6.39 0.97 2.88
C ALA A 34 7.49 1.88 3.41
N TYR A 35 7.64 1.91 4.73
CA TYR A 35 8.69 2.65 5.42
C TYR A 35 9.72 1.69 5.99
N ARG A 36 10.98 2.13 6.03
CA ARG A 36 12.07 1.49 6.79
C ARG A 36 12.88 2.59 7.48
N GLY A 37 12.96 2.54 8.81
CA GLY A 37 13.68 3.56 9.59
C GLY A 37 13.15 4.99 9.40
N GLY A 38 11.84 5.15 9.15
CA GLY A 38 11.19 6.44 8.93
C GLY A 38 11.24 6.96 7.49
N ALA A 39 12.04 6.37 6.60
CA ALA A 39 12.07 6.71 5.18
C ALA A 39 11.12 5.82 4.37
N VAL A 40 10.46 6.40 3.36
CA VAL A 40 9.70 5.62 2.36
C VAL A 40 10.70 4.90 1.46
N VAL A 41 10.55 3.57 1.36
CA VAL A 41 11.38 2.71 0.50
C VAL A 41 10.60 2.10 -0.65
N ALA A 42 9.26 2.13 -0.58
CA ALA A 42 8.42 1.73 -1.70
C ALA A 42 7.05 2.38 -1.58
N HIS A 43 6.40 2.54 -2.73
CA HIS A 43 5.02 2.98 -2.81
C HIS A 43 4.31 2.30 -3.98
N ILE A 44 3.01 2.09 -3.84
CA ILE A 44 2.10 1.69 -4.92
C ILE A 44 0.94 2.68 -4.93
N LYS A 45 0.67 3.27 -6.09
CA LYS A 45 -0.47 4.16 -6.32
C LYS A 45 -1.36 3.56 -7.39
N THR A 46 -2.61 3.26 -7.04
CA THR A 46 -3.58 2.68 -7.98
C THR A 46 -4.82 3.57 -8.08
N PRO A 47 -4.95 4.37 -9.15
CA PRO A 47 -6.22 4.99 -9.49
C PRO A 47 -7.28 3.92 -9.70
N TYR A 48 -8.50 4.14 -9.20
CA TYR A 48 -9.55 3.12 -9.26
C TYR A 48 -10.85 3.57 -9.92
N SER A 49 -10.98 4.84 -10.32
CA SER A 49 -12.15 5.35 -11.06
C SER A 49 -12.41 4.62 -12.37
N GLU A 50 -11.35 4.37 -13.16
CA GLU A 50 -11.47 3.65 -14.43
C GLU A 50 -11.69 2.14 -14.25
N ARG A 51 -11.20 1.57 -13.15
CA ARG A 51 -11.26 0.12 -12.89
C ARG A 51 -12.53 -0.33 -12.18
N LEU A 52 -13.05 0.50 -11.28
CA LEU A 52 -14.20 0.18 -10.43
C LEU A 52 -15.45 0.99 -10.79
N GLY A 53 -15.33 1.90 -11.76
CA GLY A 53 -16.39 2.80 -12.19
C GLY A 53 -16.45 4.11 -11.38
N PRO A 54 -17.33 5.05 -11.77
CA PRO A 54 -17.42 6.38 -11.16
C PRO A 54 -17.94 6.37 -9.71
N HIS A 55 -18.67 5.32 -9.32
CA HIS A 55 -19.25 5.16 -7.98
C HIS A 55 -18.98 3.75 -7.46
N PRO A 56 -17.72 3.43 -7.12
CA PRO A 56 -17.38 2.10 -6.66
C PRO A 56 -17.98 1.84 -5.27
N SER A 57 -18.36 0.59 -5.01
CA SER A 57 -18.82 0.22 -3.66
C SER A 57 -17.65 0.27 -2.67
N PRO A 58 -17.92 0.58 -1.38
CA PRO A 58 -16.88 0.52 -0.35
C PRO A 58 -16.18 -0.84 -0.26
N GLU A 59 -16.89 -1.95 -0.52
CA GLU A 59 -16.27 -3.29 -0.52
C GLU A 59 -15.28 -3.46 -1.67
N ALA A 60 -15.60 -2.93 -2.86
CA ALA A 60 -14.72 -3.02 -4.03
C ALA A 60 -13.40 -2.28 -3.80
N VAL A 61 -13.46 -1.06 -3.24
CA VAL A 61 -12.27 -0.28 -2.89
C VAL A 61 -11.50 -0.98 -1.77
N ARG A 62 -12.18 -1.51 -0.74
CA ARG A 62 -11.53 -2.26 0.35
C ARG A 62 -10.82 -3.54 -0.16
N ALA A 63 -11.40 -4.22 -1.14
CA ALA A 63 -10.78 -5.39 -1.77
C ALA A 63 -9.50 -5.01 -2.52
N LEU A 64 -9.52 -3.89 -3.27
CA LEU A 64 -8.33 -3.34 -3.92
C LEU A 64 -7.25 -2.97 -2.89
N MET A 65 -7.61 -2.27 -1.82
CA MET A 65 -6.70 -1.94 -0.72
C MET A 65 -6.07 -3.20 -0.13
N THR A 66 -6.87 -4.25 0.08
CA THR A 66 -6.40 -5.50 0.69
C THR A 66 -5.40 -6.21 -0.22
N SER A 67 -5.71 -6.27 -1.51
CA SER A 67 -4.83 -6.85 -2.53
C SER A 67 -3.51 -6.09 -2.61
N GLN A 68 -3.55 -4.77 -2.69
CA GLN A 68 -2.36 -3.93 -2.78
C GLN A 68 -1.49 -4.01 -1.52
N HIS A 69 -2.12 -4.03 -0.34
CA HIS A 69 -1.42 -4.17 0.94
C HIS A 69 -0.69 -5.52 1.05
N ARG A 70 -1.37 -6.61 0.68
CA ARG A 70 -0.77 -7.95 0.65
C ARG A 70 0.38 -8.05 -0.35
N GLN A 71 0.26 -7.39 -1.51
CA GLN A 71 1.32 -7.34 -2.50
C GLN A 71 2.58 -6.68 -1.93
N MET A 72 2.45 -5.53 -1.26
CA MET A 72 3.57 -4.86 -0.62
C MET A 72 4.25 -5.72 0.45
N ILE A 73 3.46 -6.41 1.29
CA ILE A 73 3.98 -7.35 2.29
C ILE A 73 4.78 -8.48 1.62
N ALA A 74 4.23 -9.09 0.57
CA ALA A 74 4.90 -10.16 -0.16
C ALA A 74 6.21 -9.68 -0.80
N ASP A 75 6.23 -8.47 -1.36
CA ASP A 75 7.40 -7.86 -1.97
C ASP A 75 8.52 -7.60 -0.96
N ILE A 76 8.17 -7.12 0.24
CA ILE A 76 9.11 -6.95 1.35
C ILE A 76 9.68 -8.31 1.77
N GLN A 77 8.81 -9.31 1.98
CA GLN A 77 9.22 -10.67 2.37
C GLN A 77 10.14 -11.31 1.33
N ALA A 78 9.93 -11.02 0.04
CA ALA A 78 10.63 -11.63 -1.07
C ALA A 78 12.04 -11.08 -1.34
N GLY A 79 12.45 -9.94 -0.78
CA GLY A 79 13.74 -9.35 -1.19
C GLY A 79 13.73 -7.89 -1.55
N LYS A 80 12.61 -7.41 -2.09
CA LYS A 80 12.68 -6.41 -3.16
C LYS A 80 13.29 -5.07 -2.76
N PHE A 81 13.26 -4.72 -1.48
CA PHE A 81 13.68 -3.40 -0.98
C PHE A 81 14.93 -3.42 -0.07
N GLU A 82 15.64 -4.55 0.03
CA GLU A 82 16.85 -4.66 0.86
C GLU A 82 18.02 -3.80 0.38
N GLY A 83 18.09 -3.50 -0.92
CA GLY A 83 19.25 -2.85 -1.57
C GLY A 83 19.18 -1.33 -1.70
N GLU A 84 18.04 -0.68 -1.42
CA GLU A 84 17.93 0.77 -1.53
C GLU A 84 18.55 1.45 -0.29
N ARG A 85 19.88 1.58 -0.30
CA ARG A 85 20.57 2.70 0.35
C ARG A 85 20.95 3.66 -0.78
N ARG A 86 20.24 4.77 -0.90
CA ARG A 86 20.78 5.96 -1.55
C ARG A 86 21.24 6.92 -0.47
#